data_AF-A0A1G9DEM4-F1
#
_entry.id   AF-A0A1G9DEM4-F1
#
_cell.length_a   1.000
_cell.length_b   1.000
_cell.length_c   1.000
_cell.angle_alpha   90.00
_cell.angle_beta   90.00
_cell.angle_gamma   90.00
#
_symmetry.space_group_name_H-M   'P 1'
#
loop_
_entity.id
_entity.type
_entity.pdbx_description
1 polymer ?
#
loop_
_entity_poly.entity_id
_entity_poly.type
_entity_poly.pdbx_seq_one_letter_code
_entity_poly.pdbx_strand_id
1 'polypeptide(L)'
;MTPSPVPLTDAKEYLRVGADDDDLLIQRLLDAAGQELAHYIGPDMPTGDLPDDLQLAVLEQAAWHYDNRGSVDVKPGLVPAAARIAARYKRVRL
;
A
#
# COMPACT_ATOMS: atom_id res chain seq x y z
N MET A 1 -0.07 11.09 -10.95
CA MET A 1 -0.09 10.18 -9.79
C MET A 1 -0.94 10.83 -8.73
N THR A 2 -2.00 10.18 -8.26
CA THR A 2 -2.72 10.64 -7.06
C THR A 2 -1.88 10.23 -5.85
N PRO A 3 -1.61 11.15 -4.91
CA PRO A 3 -0.86 10.81 -3.70
C PRO A 3 -1.61 9.76 -2.88
N SER A 4 -0.86 8.88 -2.21
CA SER A 4 -1.44 7.95 -1.24
C SER A 4 -2.19 8.73 -0.15
N PRO A 5 -3.38 8.27 0.26
CA PRO A 5 -4.14 8.87 1.36
C PRO A 5 -3.50 8.61 2.74
N VAL A 6 -2.54 7.69 2.83
CA VAL A 6 -1.80 7.41 4.07
C VAL A 6 -0.67 8.45 4.23
N PRO A 7 -0.61 9.19 5.35
CA PRO A 7 0.45 10.15 5.62
C PRO A 7 1.85 9.51 5.63
N LEU A 8 2.85 10.24 5.11
CA LEU A 8 4.24 9.81 5.16
C LEU A 8 4.73 9.55 6.59
N THR A 9 4.31 10.37 7.55
CA THR A 9 4.67 10.20 8.97
C THR A 9 4.24 8.86 9.52
N ASP A 10 3.00 8.44 9.24
CA ASP A 10 2.45 7.16 9.72
C ASP A 10 3.19 5.98 9.07
N ALA A 11 3.55 6.13 7.79
CA ALA A 11 4.36 5.13 7.11
C ALA A 11 5.76 5.01 7.69
N LYS A 12 6.43 6.13 8.00
CA LYS A 12 7.74 6.14 8.66
C LYS A 12 7.69 5.49 10.03
N GLU A 13 6.64 5.78 10.81
CA GLU A 13 6.41 5.13 12.10
C GLU A 13 6.24 3.61 11.95
N TYR A 14 5.40 3.17 11.00
CA TYR A 14 5.18 1.76 10.72
C TYR A 14 6.46 1.03 10.28
N LEU A 15 7.26 1.66 9.42
CA LEU A 15 8.54 1.13 8.92
C LEU A 15 9.70 1.25 9.93
N ARG A 16 9.49 1.94 11.06
CA ARG A 16 10.52 2.28 12.05
C ARG A 16 11.68 3.08 11.45
N VAL A 17 11.37 3.99 10.53
CA VAL A 17 12.35 4.89 9.89
C VAL A 17 12.24 6.27 10.53
N GLY A 18 13.26 6.65 11.31
CA GLY A 18 13.32 7.96 11.98
C GLY A 18 14.07 9.05 11.20
N ALA A 19 14.79 8.69 10.13
CA ALA A 19 15.55 9.62 9.30
C ALA A 19 14.75 10.07 8.07
N ASP A 20 15.18 11.17 7.45
CA ASP A 20 14.44 11.81 6.33
C ASP A 20 15.04 11.50 4.95
N ASP A 21 16.22 10.87 4.88
CA ASP A 21 16.91 10.55 3.61
C ASP A 21 16.07 9.67 2.68
N ASP A 22 15.21 8.84 3.24
CA ASP A 22 14.34 7.90 2.52
C ASP A 22 12.92 8.46 2.27
N ASP A 23 12.61 9.70 2.66
CA ASP A 23 11.23 10.25 2.58
C ASP A 23 10.64 10.18 1.17
N LEU A 24 11.42 10.61 0.18
CA LEU A 24 10.98 10.57 -1.21
C LEU A 24 10.79 9.14 -1.72
N LEU A 25 11.63 8.22 -1.25
CA LEU A 25 11.51 6.79 -1.57
C LEU A 25 10.24 6.22 -0.94
N ILE A 26 10.05 6.39 0.36
CA ILE A 26 8.89 5.89 1.11
C ILE A 26 7.58 6.43 0.52
N GLN A 27 7.53 7.73 0.18
CA GLN A 27 6.36 8.32 -0.47
C GLN A 27 6.03 7.62 -1.80
N ARG A 28 7.04 7.33 -2.63
CA ARG A 28 6.83 6.62 -3.90
C ARG A 28 6.35 5.18 -3.69
N LEU A 29 6.82 4.50 -2.66
CA LEU A 29 6.38 3.14 -2.32
C LEU A 29 4.94 3.13 -1.81
N LEU A 30 4.54 4.13 -1.02
CA LEU A 30 3.15 4.33 -0.59
C LEU A 30 2.22 4.57 -1.77
N ASP A 31 2.60 5.46 -2.69
CA ASP A 31 1.80 5.74 -3.87
C ASP A 31 1.64 4.49 -4.75
N ALA A 32 2.72 3.70 -4.91
CA ALA A 32 2.68 2.43 -5.65
C ALA A 32 1.80 1.39 -4.96
N ALA A 33 1.92 1.24 -3.64
CA ALA A 33 1.08 0.34 -2.85
C ALA A 33 -0.41 0.69 -2.96
N GLY A 34 -0.76 1.98 -2.87
CA GLY A 34 -2.14 2.45 -3.05
C GLY A 34 -2.69 2.14 -4.45
N GLN A 35 -1.88 2.30 -5.49
CA GLN A 35 -2.27 1.96 -6.87
C GLN A 35 -2.49 0.46 -7.06
N GLU A 36 -1.62 -0.38 -6.50
CA GLU A 36 -1.77 -1.83 -6.56
C GLU A 36 -3.05 -2.29 -5.85
N LEU A 37 -3.36 -1.68 -4.69
CA LEU A 37 -4.60 -1.94 -3.96
C LEU A 37 -5.83 -1.53 -4.79
N ALA A 38 -5.82 -0.33 -5.37
CA ALA A 38 -6.89 0.16 -6.23
C ALA A 38 -7.07 -0.73 -7.47
N HIS A 39 -5.99 -1.20 -8.07
CA HIS A 39 -6.05 -2.14 -9.19
C HIS A 39 -6.65 -3.49 -8.77
N TYR A 40 -6.28 -4.00 -7.59
CA TYR A 40 -6.78 -5.27 -7.07
C TYR A 40 -8.28 -5.22 -6.72
N ILE A 41 -8.73 -4.15 -6.08
CA ILE A 41 -10.13 -3.92 -5.69
C ILE A 41 -10.98 -3.60 -6.92
N GLY A 42 -10.45 -2.79 -7.83
CA GLY A 42 -11.11 -2.38 -9.06
C GLY A 42 -12.10 -1.23 -8.84
N PRO A 43 -13.23 -1.20 -9.56
CA PRO A 43 -14.13 -0.04 -9.60
C PRO A 43 -14.82 0.28 -8.27
N ASP A 44 -14.79 -0.65 -7.32
CA ASP A 44 -15.39 -0.49 -5.99
C ASP A 44 -14.43 0.14 -4.96
N MET A 45 -13.22 0.54 -5.39
CA MET A 45 -12.26 1.24 -4.53
C MET A 45 -12.90 2.50 -3.93
N PRO A 46 -12.90 2.67 -2.59
CA PRO A 46 -13.40 3.88 -1.96
C PRO A 46 -12.73 5.13 -2.50
N THR A 47 -13.52 6.17 -2.77
CA THR A 47 -13.03 7.49 -3.16
C THR A 47 -12.97 8.39 -1.93
N GLY A 48 -11.86 9.11 -1.73
CA GLY A 48 -11.66 9.98 -0.58
C GLY A 48 -10.85 9.29 0.52
N ASP A 49 -11.21 9.53 1.78
CA ASP A 49 -10.52 8.95 2.93
C ASP A 49 -10.68 7.43 2.95
N LEU A 50 -9.56 6.73 3.07
CA LEU A 50 -9.57 5.27 3.16
C LEU A 50 -9.97 4.84 4.58
N PRO A 51 -10.83 3.84 4.73
CA PRO A 51 -11.00 3.13 6.00
C PRO A 51 -9.66 2.67 6.58
N ASP A 52 -9.54 2.67 7.91
CA ASP A 52 -8.29 2.35 8.63
C ASP A 52 -7.69 0.99 8.23
N ASP A 53 -8.53 -0.01 7.95
CA ASP A 53 -8.04 -1.32 7.52
C ASP A 53 -7.42 -1.28 6.10
N LEU A 54 -7.98 -0.49 5.18
CA LEU A 54 -7.37 -0.24 3.87
C LEU A 54 -6.09 0.59 3.98
N GLN A 55 -6.01 1.53 4.93
CA GLN A 55 -4.75 2.22 5.23
C GLN A 55 -3.68 1.24 5.72
N LEU A 56 -4.04 0.31 6.63
CA LEU A 56 -3.14 -0.77 7.04
C LEU A 56 -2.72 -1.66 5.86
N ALA A 57 -3.63 -1.98 4.94
CA ALA A 57 -3.30 -2.76 3.74
C ALA A 57 -2.29 -2.04 2.83
N VAL A 58 -2.37 -0.72 2.70
CA VAL A 58 -1.37 0.09 1.99
C VAL A 58 -0.03 0.04 2.73
N LEU A 59 -0.02 0.19 4.06
CA LEU A 59 1.19 0.13 4.88
C LEU A 59 1.91 -1.23 4.77
N GLU A 60 1.17 -2.34 4.87
CA GLU A 60 1.69 -3.70 4.72
C GLU A 60 2.36 -3.91 3.35
N GLN A 61 1.71 -3.42 2.29
CA GLN A 61 2.25 -3.52 0.93
C GLN A 61 3.48 -2.62 0.73
N ALA A 62 3.46 -1.40 1.27
CA ALA A 62 4.60 -0.48 1.21
C ALA A 62 5.80 -0.99 2.01
N ALA A 63 5.57 -1.60 3.17
CA ALA A 63 6.61 -2.25 3.97
C ALA A 63 7.27 -3.39 3.23
N TRP A 64 6.50 -4.22 2.55
CA TRP A 64 7.07 -5.26 1.71
C TRP A 64 7.92 -4.67 0.57
N HIS A 65 7.46 -3.62 -0.12
CA HIS A 65 8.27 -2.97 -1.17
C HIS A 65 9.56 -2.38 -0.60
N TYR A 66 9.51 -1.81 0.60
CA TYR A 66 10.66 -1.25 1.29
C TYR A 66 11.66 -2.37 1.66
N ASP A 67 11.23 -3.45 2.30
CA ASP A 67 12.13 -4.51 2.74
C ASP A 67 12.72 -5.34 1.59
N ASN A 68 12.01 -5.42 0.45
CA ASN A 68 12.39 -6.25 -0.69
C ASN A 68 12.97 -5.44 -1.87
N ARG A 69 13.49 -4.24 -1.62
CA ARG A 69 14.13 -3.41 -2.65
C ARG A 69 15.27 -4.15 -3.34
N GLY A 70 15.26 -4.12 -4.68
CA GLY A 70 16.29 -4.77 -5.50
C GLY A 70 16.14 -6.30 -5.63
N SER A 71 15.05 -6.87 -5.10
CA SER A 71 14.74 -8.29 -5.34
C SER A 71 14.51 -8.56 -6.82
N VAL A 72 15.05 -9.67 -7.30
CA VAL A 72 14.89 -10.18 -8.68
C VAL A 72 13.83 -11.27 -8.77
N ASP A 73 13.26 -11.67 -7.64
CA ASP A 73 12.20 -12.67 -7.59
C ASP A 73 10.88 -12.12 -8.14
N VAL A 74 10.01 -13.03 -8.59
CA VAL A 74 8.67 -12.65 -9.06
C VAL A 74 7.94 -11.95 -7.93
N LYS A 75 7.60 -10.68 -8.15
CA LYS A 75 6.81 -9.88 -7.24
C LYS A 75 5.44 -10.55 -7.01
N PRO A 76 5.14 -11.08 -5.80
CA PRO A 76 3.80 -11.52 -5.49
C PRO A 76 2.92 -10.27 -5.49
N GLY A 77 1.80 -10.27 -6.22
CA GLY A 77 0.94 -9.10 -6.45
C GLY A 77 0.71 -8.24 -5.20
N LEU A 78 -0.38 -8.48 -4.47
CA LEU A 78 -0.50 -7.95 -3.10
C LEU A 78 0.09 -8.96 -2.12
N VAL A 79 0.72 -8.46 -1.05
CA VAL A 79 1.10 -9.31 0.08
C VAL A 79 -0.15 -9.94 0.71
N PRO A 80 -0.03 -11.16 1.30
CA PRO A 80 -1.20 -11.87 1.82
C PRO A 80 -2.03 -11.10 2.85
N ALA A 81 -1.42 -10.21 3.65
CA ALA A 81 -2.14 -9.35 4.59
C ALA A 81 -3.01 -8.31 3.85
N ALA A 82 -2.39 -7.52 2.98
CA ALA A 82 -3.07 -6.52 2.15
C ALA A 82 -4.18 -7.15 1.29
N ALA A 83 -3.89 -8.30 0.64
CA ALA A 83 -4.86 -9.00 -0.21
C ALA A 83 -6.12 -9.45 0.56
N ARG A 84 -5.97 -9.92 1.80
CA ARG A 84 -7.09 -10.35 2.66
C ARG A 84 -8.01 -9.19 3.02
N ILE A 85 -7.46 -8.02 3.29
CA ILE A 85 -8.24 -6.81 3.58
C ILE A 85 -8.91 -6.33 2.29
N ALA A 86 -8.12 -6.11 1.24
CA ALA A 86 -8.59 -5.61 -0.05
C ALA A 86 -9.70 -6.49 -0.67
N ALA A 87 -9.64 -7.82 -0.47
CA ALA A 87 -10.66 -8.75 -0.96
C ALA A 87 -12.06 -8.46 -0.38
N ARG A 88 -12.18 -7.86 0.81
CA ARG A 88 -13.47 -7.49 1.42
C ARG A 88 -14.17 -6.34 0.68
N TYR A 89 -13.38 -5.53 -0.01
CA TYR A 89 -13.82 -4.36 -0.78
C TYR A 89 -14.06 -4.69 -2.25
N LYS A 90 -13.57 -5.84 -2.72
CA LYS A 90 -13.80 -6.33 -4.07
C LYS A 90 -15.17 -6.98 -4.18
N ARG A 91 -16.09 -6.43 -4.99
CA ARG A 91 -17.34 -7.15 -5.30
C ARG A 91 -17.05 -8.32 -6.23
N VAL A 92 -17.48 -9.52 -5.83
CA VAL A 92 -17.49 -10.67 -6.75
C VAL A 92 -18.68 -10.48 -7.70
N ARG A 93 -18.41 -10.19 -8.97
CA ARG A 93 -19.42 -10.29 -10.02
C ARG A 93 -19.53 -11.77 -10.43
N LEU A 94 -20.73 -12.33 -10.28
CA LEU A 94 -21.11 -13.66 -10.80
C LEU A 94 -21.40 -13.59 -12.30
#